data_AF-A0A966ASB9-F1
#
_entry.id   AF-A0A966ASB9-F1
#
_cell.length_a   1.000
_cell.length_b   1.000
_cell.length_c   1.000
_cell.angle_alpha   90.00
_cell.angle_beta   90.00
_cell.angle_gamma   90.00
#
_symmetry.space_group_name_H-M   'P 1'
#
loop_
_entity.id
_entity.type
_entity.pdbx_description
1 polymer ?
#
loop_
_entity_poly.entity_id
_entity_poly.type
_entity_poly.pdbx_seq_one_letter_code
_entity_poly.pdbx_strand_id
1 'polypeptide(L)' 'SATLALKAAKGKIQEGQTWIQESILGSRFSATYENGPQGILPTIRGRAYHSSRGQLIFEDDDPFRSGFPT' A
#
# COMPACT_ATOMS: atom_id res chain seq x y z
N SER A 1 -4.96 0.46 4.61
CA SER A 1 -5.23 0.77 6.03
C SER A 1 -6.67 1.21 6.28
N ALA A 2 -7.23 2.18 5.54
CA ALA A 2 -8.60 2.69 5.75
C ALA A 2 -9.69 1.61 5.79
N THR A 3 -9.67 0.64 4.86
CA THR A 3 -10.60 -0.51 4.86
C THR A 3 -10.52 -1.32 6.16
N LEU A 4 -9.32 -1.50 6.72
CA LEU A 4 -9.11 -2.23 7.96
C LEU A 4 -9.67 -1.44 9.16
N ALA A 5 -9.47 -0.12 9.19
CA ALA A 5 -10.03 0.75 10.23
C ALA A 5 -11.57 0.71 10.23
N LEU A 6 -12.21 0.79 9.07
CA LEU A 6 -13.66 0.67 8.95
C LEU A 6 -14.18 -0.71 9.37
N LYS A 7 -13.42 -1.79 9.09
CA LYS A 7 -13.79 -3.14 9.53
C LYS A 7 -13.68 -3.28 11.05
N ALA A 8 -12.61 -2.76 11.65
CA ALA A 8 -12.41 -2.75 13.09
C ALA A 8 -13.52 -1.94 13.80
N ALA A 9 -13.80 -0.72 13.32
CA ALA A 9 -14.87 0.13 13.85
C ALA A 9 -16.27 -0.52 13.74
N LYS A 10 -16.47 -1.38 12.73
CA LYS A 10 -17.72 -2.15 12.54
C LYS A 10 -17.71 -3.51 13.25
N GLY A 11 -16.69 -3.81 14.06
CA GLY A 11 -16.55 -5.09 14.77
C GLY A 11 -16.40 -6.31 13.85
N LYS A 12 -16.03 -6.11 12.58
CA LYS A 12 -15.92 -7.19 11.58
C LYS A 12 -14.60 -7.94 11.64
N ILE A 13 -13.65 -7.44 12.43
CA ILE A 13 -12.34 -8.04 12.63
C ILE A 13 -11.80 -7.63 14.00
N GLN A 14 -11.23 -8.59 14.71
CA GLN A 14 -10.65 -8.38 16.04
C GLN A 14 -9.18 -7.93 15.97
N GLU A 15 -8.70 -7.32 17.04
CA GLU A 15 -7.29 -6.96 17.20
C GLU A 15 -6.41 -8.20 17.02
N GLY A 16 -5.28 -8.05 16.34
CA GLY A 16 -4.38 -9.17 16.01
C GLY A 16 -4.90 -10.16 14.95
N GLN A 17 -6.20 -10.15 14.61
CA GLN A 17 -6.75 -11.03 13.59
C GLN A 17 -6.24 -10.65 12.20
N THR A 18 -5.84 -11.65 11.41
CA THR A 18 -5.35 -11.43 10.05
C THR A 18 -6.51 -11.21 9.07
N TRP A 19 -6.49 -10.09 8.35
CA TRP A 19 -7.30 -9.82 7.17
C TRP A 19 -6.50 -10.09 5.90
N ILE A 20 -7.11 -10.73 4.90
CA ILE A 20 -6.53 -10.86 3.56
C ILE A 20 -7.30 -9.96 2.60
N GLN A 21 -6.59 -9.07 1.92
CA GLN A 21 -7.13 -8.21 0.88
C GLN A 21 -6.60 -8.64 -0.49
N GLU A 22 -7.50 -9.00 -1.39
CA GLU A 22 -7.19 -9.29 -2.79
C GLU A 22 -7.41 -8.04 -3.65
N SER A 23 -6.51 -7.81 -4.61
CA SER A 23 -6.64 -6.76 -5.63
C SER A 23 -7.40 -7.29 -6.84
N ILE A 24 -7.77 -6.39 -7.77
CA ILE A 24 -8.43 -6.79 -9.02
C ILE A 24 -7.57 -7.72 -9.89
N LEU A 25 -6.24 -7.68 -9.74
CA LEU A 25 -5.29 -8.53 -10.46
C LEU A 25 -4.97 -9.83 -9.70
N GLY A 26 -5.64 -10.10 -8.59
CA GLY A 26 -5.44 -11.30 -7.77
C GLY A 26 -4.26 -11.23 -6.80
N SER A 27 -3.49 -10.14 -6.77
CA SER A 27 -2.42 -9.96 -5.76
C SER A 27 -3.02 -9.80 -4.36
N ARG A 28 -2.33 -10.32 -3.34
CA ARG A 28 -2.84 -10.32 -1.96
C ARG A 28 -1.91 -9.62 -0.99
N PHE A 29 -2.51 -8.82 -0.11
CA PHE A 29 -1.87 -8.35 1.12
C PHE A 29 -2.54 -8.97 2.34
N SER A 30 -1.74 -9.32 3.35
CA SER A 30 -2.26 -9.61 4.68
C SER A 30 -2.12 -8.39 5.56
N ALA A 31 -3.06 -8.20 6.48
CA ALA A 31 -3.00 -7.09 7.42
C ALA A 31 -3.52 -7.50 8.78
N THR A 32 -2.89 -6.96 9.82
CA THR A 32 -3.34 -7.04 11.21
C THR A 32 -3.42 -5.63 11.77
N TYR A 33 -4.01 -5.46 12.95
CA TYR A 33 -3.95 -4.19 13.65
C TYR A 33 -3.82 -4.39 15.15
N GLU A 34 -3.32 -3.34 15.80
CA GLU A 34 -3.34 -3.12 17.25
C GLU A 34 -4.16 -1.87 17.55
N ASN A 35 -4.72 -1.76 18.76
CA ASN A 35 -5.38 -0.56 19.21
C ASN A 35 -4.34 0.52 19.53
N GLY A 36 -4.56 1.73 19.01
CA GLY A 36 -3.72 2.90 19.25
C GLY A 36 -4.49 4.02 19.95
N PRO A 37 -3.80 5.09 20.37
CA PRO A 37 -4.43 6.20 21.11
C PRO A 37 -5.54 6.93 20.34
N GLN A 38 -5.48 6.94 19.01
CA GLN A 38 -6.45 7.60 18.13
C GLN A 38 -6.92 6.68 16.99
N GLY A 39 -7.32 5.44 17.33
CA GLY A 39 -7.86 4.47 16.38
C GLY A 39 -7.02 3.19 16.35
N ILE A 40 -6.78 2.65 15.15
CA ILE A 40 -5.99 1.43 15.00
C ILE A 40 -4.59 1.72 14.45
N LEU A 41 -3.62 0.88 14.80
CA LEU A 41 -2.27 0.82 14.25
C LEU A 41 -2.18 -0.40 13.32
N PRO A 42 -2.36 -0.22 12.00
CA PRO A 42 -2.38 -1.34 11.06
C PRO A 42 -0.98 -1.76 10.63
N THR A 43 -0.70 -3.06 10.63
CA THR A 43 0.45 -3.64 9.94
C THR A 43 -0.02 -4.27 8.64
N ILE A 44 0.63 -3.94 7.51
CA ILE A 44 0.31 -4.50 6.19
C ILE A 44 1.54 -5.23 5.68
N ARG A 45 1.35 -6.49 5.28
CA ARG A 45 2.39 -7.33 4.69
C ARG A 45 2.06 -7.66 3.26
N GLY A 46 3.04 -7.43 2.39
CA GLY A 46 3.01 -7.81 1.00
C GLY A 46 4.36 -8.37 0.56
N ARG A 47 4.49 -8.59 -0.75
CA ARG A 47 5.75 -8.98 -1.38
C ARG A 47 5.98 -8.10 -2.58
N ALA A 48 7.22 -7.69 -2.76
CA ALA A 48 7.71 -7.04 -3.96
C ALA A 48 8.78 -7.92 -4.62
N TYR A 49 9.01 -7.68 -5.91
CA TYR A 49 10.01 -8.37 -6.71
C TYR A 49 10.86 -7.33 -7.44
N HIS A 50 12.12 -7.66 -7.72
CA HIS A 50 12.94 -6.82 -8.59
C HIS A 50 12.31 -6.78 -9.98
N SER A 51 12.00 -5.58 -10.47
CA SER A 51 11.47 -5.39 -11.81
C SER A 51 12.59 -5.20 -12.83
N SER A 52 13.54 -4.32 -12.53
CA SER A 52 14.68 -4.02 -13.39
C SER A 52 15.77 -3.28 -12.61
N ARG A 53 16.94 -3.12 -13.24
CA ARG A 53 17.98 -2.18 -12.85
C ARG A 53 18.28 -1.29 -14.06
N GLY A 54 18.30 0.01 -13.87
CA GLY A 54 18.55 0.97 -14.94
C GLY A 54 19.15 2.27 -14.44
N GLN A 55 19.59 3.10 -15.37
CA GLN A 55 20.06 4.47 -15.15
C GLN A 55 19.10 5.42 -15.85
N LEU A 56 18.56 6.39 -15.11
CA LEU A 56 17.78 7.48 -15.70
C LEU A 56 18.73 8.61 -16.10
N ILE A 57 18.57 9.12 -17.32
CA ILE A 57 19.37 10.22 -17.89
C ILE A 57 18.40 11.35 -18.25
N PHE A 58 18.75 12.56 -17.85
CA PHE A 58 17.89 13.75 -17.99
C PHE A 58 18.71 14.88 -18.62
N GLU A 59 18.66 14.99 -19.95
CA GLU A 59 19.38 16.01 -20.71
C GLU A 59 18.80 17.40 -20.44
N ASP A 60 19.66 18.44 -20.43
CA ASP A 60 19.24 19.80 -20.10
C ASP A 60 18.41 20.45 -21.22
N ASP A 61 18.54 19.98 -22.46
CA ASP A 61 17.80 20.45 -23.64
C ASP A 61 16.57 19.60 -23.98
N ASP A 62 16.27 18.56 -23.20
CA ASP A 62 15.07 17.75 -23.37
C ASP A 62 13.81 18.56 -22.97
N PRO A 63 12.90 18.89 -23.92
CA PRO A 63 11.67 19.64 -23.61
C PRO A 63 10.70 18.87 -22.69
N PHE A 64 10.91 17.56 -22.53
CA PHE A 64 10.11 16.67 -21.67
C PHE A 64 10.90 16.10 -20.49
N ARG A 65 12.05 16.71 -20.13
CA ARG A 65 12.90 16.31 -19.00
C ARG A 65 12.13 16.07 -17.69
N SER A 66 11.06 16.83 -17.47
CA SER A 66 10.19 16.76 -16.29
C SER A 66 8.84 16.06 -16.52
N GLY A 67 8.71 15.33 -17.63
CA GLY A 67 7.45 14.74 -18.09
C GLY A 67 6.64 15.67 -18.99
N PHE A 68 5.50 15.17 -19.47
CA PHE A 68 4.58 15.95 -20.30
C PHE A 68 3.83 16.99 -19.47
N PRO A 69 3.59 18.20 -20.01
CA PRO A 69 2.74 19.17 -19.37
C PRO A 69 1.31 18.63 -19.22
N THR A 70 0.62 19.07 -18.17
CA THR A 70 -0.79 18.74 -17.89
C THR A 70 -1.72 19.67 -18.66
#